data_AF-A0A4R0IBX5-F1
#
_entry.id   AF-A0A4R0IBX5-F1
#
_cell.length_a   1.000
_cell.length_b   1.000
_cell.length_c   1.000
_cell.angle_alpha   90.00
_cell.angle_beta   90.00
_cell.angle_gamma   90.00
#
_symmetry.space_group_name_H-M   'P 1'
#
loop_
_entity.id
_entity.type
_entity.pdbx_description
1 polymer ?
#
loop_
_entity_poly.entity_id
_entity_poly.type
_entity_poly.pdbx_seq_one_letter_code
_entity_poly.pdbx_strand_id
1 'polypeptide(L)'
;MGEVIERLAEFNREHTIYAAKPWTVDSEARVQQDPHSTAPLDGLDYLLDVYTALDVIEVWSEHRDGARPTIAERCAAVVCYANHDDYLIPDQ
;
A
#
# COMPACT_ATOMS: atom_id res chain seq x y z
N MET A 1 -4.34 -1.53 8.60
CA MET A 1 -3.68 -1.28 7.31
C MET A 1 -4.76 -0.92 6.32
N GLY A 2 -5.83 -1.72 6.26
CA GLY A 2 -7.03 -1.44 5.49
C GLY A 2 -7.54 0.00 5.63
N GLU A 3 -7.61 0.55 6.84
CA GLU A 3 -8.02 1.94 7.07
C GLU A 3 -7.13 2.97 6.33
N VAL A 4 -5.80 2.81 6.43
CA VAL A 4 -4.85 3.69 5.73
C VAL A 4 -4.97 3.51 4.22
N ILE A 5 -5.07 2.27 3.74
CA ILE A 5 -5.19 1.94 2.32
C ILE A 5 -6.51 2.45 1.71
N GLU A 6 -7.60 2.42 2.46
CA GLU A 6 -8.89 2.95 2.03
C GLU A 6 -8.84 4.48 1.82
N ARG A 7 -8.07 5.17 2.65
CA ARG A 7 -7.96 6.63 2.69
C ARG A 7 -6.76 7.19 1.93
N LEU A 8 -6.08 6.39 1.10
CA LEU A 8 -4.86 6.80 0.39
C LEU A 8 -4.99 8.14 -0.35
N ALA A 9 -6.14 8.39 -0.97
CA ALA A 9 -6.39 9.61 -1.73
C ALA A 9 -6.48 10.89 -0.86
N GLU A 10 -6.59 10.75 0.47
CA GLU A 10 -6.61 11.87 1.43
C GLU A 10 -5.19 12.29 1.85
N PHE A 11 -4.19 11.43 1.67
CA PHE A 11 -2.82 11.70 2.10
C PHE A 11 -2.01 12.41 1.00
N ASN A 12 -0.97 13.15 1.41
CA ASN A 12 0.01 13.66 0.46
C ASN A 12 0.77 12.47 -0.15
N ARG A 13 0.96 12.51 -1.46
CA ARG A 13 1.68 11.49 -2.25
C ARG A 13 3.12 11.28 -1.80
N GLU A 14 3.75 12.31 -1.23
CA GLU A 14 5.12 12.24 -0.72
C GLU A 14 5.22 11.61 0.69
N HIS A 15 4.09 11.29 1.33
CA HIS A 15 4.11 10.66 2.65
C HIS A 15 4.46 9.17 2.56
N THR A 16 4.96 8.63 3.67
CA THR A 16 5.39 7.25 3.80
C THR A 16 4.43 6.44 4.66
N ILE A 17 4.06 5.24 4.22
CA ILE A 17 3.19 4.31 4.93
C ILE A 17 4.07 3.30 5.69
N TYR A 18 3.76 3.12 6.96
CA TYR A 18 4.36 2.12 7.84
C TYR A 18 3.30 1.17 8.34
N ALA A 19 3.62 -0.12 8.48
CA ALA A 19 2.70 -1.12 8.97
C ALA A 19 3.38 -2.22 9.79
N ALA A 20 2.68 -2.75 10.78
CA ALA A 20 3.13 -3.88 11.58
C ALA A 20 3.15 -5.16 10.73
N LYS A 21 4.21 -5.96 10.85
CA LYS A 21 4.29 -7.28 10.22
C LYS A 21 3.58 -8.36 11.06
N PRO A 22 3.04 -9.42 10.42
CA PRO A 22 2.90 -9.61 8.98
C PRO A 22 1.87 -8.63 8.40
N TRP A 23 2.13 -8.06 7.22
CA TRP A 23 1.24 -7.08 6.61
C TRP A 23 -0.08 -7.72 6.16
N THR A 24 -1.13 -7.47 6.94
CA THR A 24 -2.50 -7.91 6.70
C THR A 24 -3.45 -6.72 6.74
N VAL A 25 -4.67 -6.90 6.25
CA VAL A 25 -5.71 -5.85 6.30
C VAL A 25 -5.89 -5.26 7.70
N ASP A 26 -5.82 -6.11 8.73
CA ASP A 26 -6.02 -5.75 10.15
C ASP A 26 -4.76 -5.23 10.85
N SER A 27 -3.59 -5.27 10.19
CA SER A 27 -2.33 -4.82 10.81
C SER A 27 -2.37 -3.36 11.22
N GLU A 28 -1.73 -2.96 12.31
CA GLU A 28 -1.59 -1.52 12.59
C GLU A 28 -0.82 -0.84 11.45
N ALA A 29 -1.28 0.34 11.02
CA ALA A 29 -0.60 1.13 10.00
C ALA A 29 -0.70 2.62 10.28
N ARG A 30 0.32 3.38 9.87
CA ARG A 30 0.41 4.82 10.05
C ARG A 30 1.03 5.47 8.83
N VAL A 31 0.66 6.72 8.58
CA VAL A 31 1.25 7.56 7.53
C VAL A 31 2.10 8.62 8.20
N GLN A 32 3.37 8.74 7.77
CA GLN A 32 4.29 9.75 8.24
C GLN A 32 4.62 10.77 7.15
N GLN A 33 4.85 12.00 7.59
CA GLN A 33 5.15 13.12 6.71
C GLN A 33 6.60 13.16 6.22
N ASP A 34 7.49 12.36 6.80
CA ASP A 34 8.90 12.30 6.40
C ASP A 34 9.08 11.34 5.21
N PRO A 35 9.35 11.85 3.98
CA PRO A 35 9.54 11.03 2.79
C PRO A 35 10.86 10.27 2.79
N HIS A 36 11.82 10.65 3.64
CA HIS A 36 13.21 10.20 3.55
C HIS A 36 13.60 9.20 4.64
N SER A 37 12.75 9.01 5.64
CA SER A 37 12.96 7.96 6.63
C SER A 37 12.43 6.63 6.11
N THR A 38 13.27 5.60 6.12
CA THR A 38 12.89 4.19 6.02
C THR A 38 13.12 3.44 7.34
N ALA A 39 13.53 4.16 8.39
CA ALA A 39 13.76 3.59 9.70
C ALA A 39 12.43 3.12 10.31
N PRO A 40 12.38 1.92 10.93
CA PRO A 40 11.18 1.45 11.60
C PRO A 40 10.66 2.43 12.64
N LEU A 41 9.34 2.49 12.80
CA LEU A 41 8.66 3.36 13.74
C LEU A 41 7.96 2.52 14.80
N ASP A 42 8.45 2.49 16.03
CA ASP A 42 7.78 1.86 17.18
C ASP A 42 7.12 0.50 16.86
N GLY A 43 7.85 -0.40 16.19
CA GLY A 43 7.36 -1.74 15.81
C GLY A 43 6.61 -1.81 14.47
N LEU A 44 6.56 -0.72 13.71
CA LEU A 44 6.06 -0.66 12.34
C LEU A 44 7.23 -0.63 11.35
N ASP A 45 7.16 -1.47 10.32
CA ASP A 45 8.12 -1.47 9.22
C ASP A 45 7.65 -0.53 8.10
N TYR A 46 8.62 0.00 7.35
CA TYR A 46 8.34 0.68 6.08
C TYR A 46 7.56 -0.27 5.16
N LEU A 47 6.40 0.19 4.67
CA LEU A 47 5.59 -0.54 3.69
C LEU A 47 5.87 -0.01 2.29
N LEU A 48 5.39 1.20 1.99
CA LEU A 48 5.55 1.92 0.71
C LEU A 48 5.29 3.41 0.94
N ASP A 49 5.70 4.27 0.02
CA ASP A 49 5.18 5.64 -0.07
C ASP A 49 3.73 5.67 -0.61
N VAL A 50 3.00 6.75 -0.33
CA VAL A 50 1.61 6.93 -0.73
C VAL A 50 1.47 6.98 -2.26
N TYR A 51 2.43 7.58 -2.96
CA TYR A 51 2.43 7.61 -4.42
C TYR A 51 2.47 6.20 -5.02
N THR A 52 3.43 5.38 -4.60
CA THR A 52 3.57 3.98 -5.06
C THR A 52 2.35 3.15 -4.68
N ALA A 53 1.79 3.34 -3.48
CA ALA A 53 0.58 2.62 -3.09
C ALA A 53 -0.63 2.97 -3.97
N LEU A 54 -0.77 4.23 -4.41
CA LEU A 54 -1.81 4.65 -5.35
C LEU A 54 -1.57 4.05 -6.75
N ASP A 55 -0.33 4.11 -7.24
CA ASP A 55 0.07 3.55 -8.53
C ASP A 55 -0.22 2.04 -8.61
N VAL A 56 0.14 1.28 -7.57
CA VAL A 56 -0.13 -0.15 -7.48
C VAL A 56 -1.63 -0.47 -7.61
N ILE A 57 -2.50 0.35 -6.99
CA ILE A 57 -3.95 0.17 -7.05
C ILE A 57 -4.50 0.55 -8.44
N GLU A 58 -3.93 1.57 -9.07
CA GLU A 58 -4.26 1.99 -10.44
C GLU A 58 -3.91 0.88 -11.43
N VAL A 59 -2.66 0.42 -11.42
CA VAL A 59 -2.17 -0.68 -12.28
C VAL A 59 -2.97 -1.96 -12.06
N TRP A 60 -3.33 -2.29 -10.81
CA TRP A 60 -4.19 -3.45 -10.51
C TRP A 60 -5.54 -3.35 -11.23
N SER A 61 -6.12 -2.14 -11.28
CA SER A 61 -7.43 -1.87 -11.88
C SER A 61 -7.35 -1.88 -13.40
N GLU A 62 -6.29 -1.31 -13.98
CA GLU A 62 -6.03 -1.32 -15.42
C GLU A 62 -5.94 -2.74 -15.98
N HIS A 63 -5.28 -3.65 -15.26
CA HIS A 63 -5.16 -5.06 -15.65
C HIS A 63 -6.43 -5.90 -15.40
N ARG A 64 -7.52 -5.27 -14.96
CA ARG A 64 -8.83 -5.90 -14.70
C ARG A 64 -9.95 -5.07 -15.32
N ASP A 65 -9.72 -4.51 -16.51
CA ASP A 65 -10.70 -3.75 -17.29
C ASP A 65 -11.33 -2.57 -16.51
N GLY A 66 -10.54 -1.92 -15.65
CA GLY A 66 -10.98 -0.81 -14.80
C GLY A 66 -11.84 -1.23 -13.60
N ALA A 67 -11.80 -2.51 -13.20
CA ALA A 67 -12.49 -3.00 -12.02
C ALA A 67 -12.08 -2.21 -10.77
N ARG A 68 -13.06 -1.93 -9.89
CA ARG A 68 -12.80 -1.25 -8.62
C ARG A 68 -12.42 -2.28 -7.55
N PRO A 69 -11.18 -2.26 -7.02
CA PRO A 69 -10.76 -3.23 -6.01
C PRO A 69 -11.45 -2.98 -4.68
N THR A 70 -11.81 -4.07 -4.00
CA THR A 70 -12.16 -4.11 -2.58
C THR A 70 -10.98 -3.72 -1.70
N ILE A 71 -11.22 -3.40 -0.42
CA ILE A 71 -10.14 -3.07 0.53
C ILE A 71 -9.14 -4.23 0.65
N ALA A 72 -9.62 -5.48 0.66
CA ALA A 72 -8.77 -6.66 0.73
C ALA A 72 -7.88 -6.79 -0.51
N GLU A 73 -8.41 -6.58 -1.71
CA GLU A 73 -7.64 -6.61 -2.96
C GLU A 73 -6.61 -5.48 -3.04
N ARG A 74 -6.97 -4.25 -2.59
CA ARG A 74 -6.01 -3.15 -2.47
C ARG A 74 -4.86 -3.49 -1.54
N CYS A 75 -5.18 -4.04 -0.36
CA CYS A 75 -4.17 -4.49 0.60
C CYS A 75 -3.28 -5.58 0.01
N ALA A 76 -3.86 -6.56 -0.69
CA ALA A 76 -3.11 -7.65 -1.32
C ALA A 76 -2.16 -7.13 -2.42
N ALA A 77 -2.62 -6.20 -3.27
CA ALA A 77 -1.79 -5.59 -4.30
C ALA A 77 -0.61 -4.82 -3.70
N VAL A 78 -0.87 -3.97 -2.70
CA VAL A 78 0.17 -3.20 -1.99
C VAL A 78 1.18 -4.13 -1.29
N VAL A 79 0.72 -5.17 -0.62
CA VAL A 79 1.60 -6.15 0.05
C VAL A 79 2.39 -6.99 -0.96
N CYS A 80 1.81 -7.32 -2.12
CA CYS A 80 2.52 -7.98 -3.19
C CYS A 80 3.69 -7.11 -3.67
N TYR A 81 3.42 -5.84 -3.99
CA TYR A 81 4.44 -4.90 -4.43
C TYR A 81 5.51 -4.68 -3.35
N ALA A 82 5.12 -4.42 -2.11
CA ALA A 82 6.07 -4.19 -1.02
C ALA A 82 7.02 -5.38 -0.73
N ASN A 83 6.60 -6.61 -1.04
CA ASN A 83 7.43 -7.80 -0.83
C ASN A 83 8.27 -8.20 -2.04
N HIS A 84 7.83 -7.86 -3.26
CA HIS A 84 8.42 -8.40 -4.49
C HIS A 84 8.91 -7.33 -5.47
N ASP A 85 8.61 -6.05 -5.19
CA ASP A 85 8.82 -4.92 -6.11
C ASP A 85 8.18 -5.19 -7.49
N ASP A 86 6.99 -5.78 -7.49
CA ASP A 86 6.26 -6.21 -8.69
C ASP A 86 4.73 -6.06 -8.52
N TYR A 87 4.02 -5.91 -9.63
CA TYR A 87 2.58 -5.68 -9.66
C TYR A 87 1.79 -6.99 -9.59
N LEU A 88 0.68 -6.99 -8.84
CA LEU A 88 -0.24 -8.13 -8.76
C LEU A 88 -1.17 -8.21 -9.99
N ILE A 89 -0.63 -8.72 -11.09
CA ILE A 89 -1.31 -8.87 -12.38
C ILE A 89 -1.89 -10.31 -12.49
N PRO A 90 -3.11 -10.50 -13.03
CA PRO A 90 -3.66 -11.83 -13.26
C PRO A 90 -2.90 -12.56 -14.38
N ASP A 91 -2.80 -13.89 -14.27
CA ASP A 91 -2.25 -14.72 -15.35
C ASP A 91 -3.05 -14.52 -16.66
N GLN A 92 -2.33 -14.41 -17.79
CA GLN A 92 -2.87 -14.21 -19.14
C GLN A 92 -3.56 -15.46 -19.69
#